data_AF-A0A849ZER6-F1
#
_entry.id   AF-A0A849ZER6-F1
#
_cell.length_a   1.000
_cell.length_b   1.000
_cell.length_c   1.000
_cell.angle_alpha   90.00
_cell.angle_beta   90.00
_cell.angle_gamma   90.00
#
_symmetry.space_group_name_H-M   'P 1'
#
loop_
_entity.id
_entity.type
_entity.pdbx_description
1 polymer ?
#
loop_
_entity_poly.entity_id
_entity_poly.type
_entity_poly.pdbx_seq_one_letter_code
_entity_poly.pdbx_strand_id
1 'polypeptide(L)'
;MDDLEAEADAFFTALAPFDDFAEVLNPAHYRAAPSSWLVVVTDVMGSTKAIEAGRYKDVNSLGVASIVALRNALGGMEVPFVFGGDGATLLVPGRARARVEATLRGVRKMARESFGMQMRAAIVGVDELVGSGHEVRVARHRTSEHVAFAMFRGSGLTQAERLVKASATAAKYAVSDEGEAVADFTGFECRWEPIPSQKGAVASLLIQARAPDVGAGDRTYSRVLTELQSLLESSGCPVSEDRLVLQRFGGDFEAEGKIRGGSSAMGRAIRRTRARIDAFAGSILMANGWKAGGFPGATYKQEVVANTDFRKFDETLRLVVDVEPGTLGAIEELLRDGQRQGDLVYGMHLSSASLMTCAIQAYEGKHVHFVDGADGGYALAAKQLKAQLGPK
;
A
#
# COMPACT_ATOMS: atom_id res chain seq x y z
N MET A 1 0.15 20.35 27.55
CA MET A 1 0.60 18.97 27.22
C MET A 1 -0.43 18.36 26.29
N ASP A 2 -1.73 18.42 26.63
CA ASP A 2 -2.84 18.06 25.74
C ASP A 2 -2.86 18.79 24.38
N ASP A 3 -2.61 20.11 24.32
CA ASP A 3 -2.64 20.84 23.04
C ASP A 3 -1.52 20.43 22.06
N LEU A 4 -0.30 20.19 22.57
CA LEU A 4 0.83 19.72 21.75
C LEU A 4 0.63 18.27 21.28
N GLU A 5 -0.07 17.44 22.07
CA GLU A 5 -0.42 16.08 21.68
C GLU A 5 -1.54 16.05 20.64
N ALA A 6 -2.52 16.96 20.74
CA ALA A 6 -3.58 17.14 19.75
C ALA A 6 -3.05 17.70 18.42
N GLU A 7 -2.09 18.63 18.47
CA GLU A 7 -1.39 19.12 17.26
C GLU A 7 -0.54 18.01 16.62
N ALA A 8 0.15 17.21 17.44
CA ALA A 8 0.91 16.06 16.93
C ALA A 8 0.00 15.02 16.27
N ASP A 9 -1.25 14.89 16.69
CA ASP A 9 -2.24 13.98 16.08
C ASP A 9 -2.80 14.45 14.75
N ALA A 10 -2.94 15.76 14.64
CA ALA A 10 -3.31 16.40 13.40
C ALA A 10 -2.12 16.48 12.42
N PHE A 11 -0.93 15.95 12.76
CA PHE A 11 0.28 16.10 11.95
C PHE A 11 0.03 15.83 10.46
N PHE A 12 -0.59 14.69 10.12
CA PHE A 12 -0.79 14.34 8.71
C PHE A 12 -1.85 15.22 8.03
N THR A 13 -2.96 15.52 8.71
CA THR A 13 -4.03 16.35 8.16
C THR A 13 -3.65 17.84 8.07
N ALA A 14 -2.70 18.28 8.89
CA ALA A 14 -2.13 19.62 8.90
C ALA A 14 -1.12 19.86 7.76
N LEU A 15 -0.63 18.80 7.10
CA LEU A 15 0.21 18.95 5.91
C LEU A 15 -0.61 19.56 4.77
N ALA A 16 -0.07 20.61 4.16
CA ALA A 16 -0.62 21.17 2.93
C ALA A 16 -0.55 20.09 1.82
N PRO A 17 -1.68 19.71 1.21
CA PRO A 17 -1.66 18.73 0.15
C PRO A 17 -1.09 19.32 -1.15
N PHE A 18 -0.48 18.46 -1.94
CA PHE A 18 -0.15 18.75 -3.35
C PHE A 18 -0.87 17.73 -4.25
N ASP A 19 -1.18 18.13 -5.48
CA ASP A 19 -2.06 17.36 -6.38
C ASP A 19 -1.28 16.66 -7.51
N ASP A 20 -0.28 17.35 -8.08
CA ASP A 20 0.52 16.79 -9.17
C ASP A 20 1.62 15.88 -8.63
N PHE A 21 1.59 14.60 -9.03
CA PHE A 21 2.62 13.63 -8.66
C PHE A 21 4.00 14.01 -9.20
N ALA A 22 4.10 14.84 -10.26
CA ALA A 22 5.38 15.37 -10.73
C ALA A 22 6.14 16.14 -9.63
N GLU A 23 5.41 16.72 -8.67
CA GLU A 23 5.98 17.46 -7.54
C GLU A 23 6.42 16.57 -6.38
N VAL A 24 6.31 15.24 -6.48
CA VAL A 24 6.63 14.32 -5.38
C VAL A 24 8.07 14.44 -4.88
N LEU A 25 8.99 14.97 -5.70
CA LEU A 25 10.40 15.18 -5.33
C LEU A 25 10.67 16.58 -4.75
N ASN A 26 9.68 17.48 -4.74
CA ASN A 26 9.84 18.83 -4.20
C ASN A 26 9.96 18.77 -2.66
N PRO A 27 11.13 19.11 -2.08
CA PRO A 27 11.33 19.04 -0.63
C PRO A 27 10.42 19.98 0.17
N ALA A 28 9.85 21.01 -0.45
CA ALA A 28 8.96 21.96 0.23
C ALA A 28 7.66 21.32 0.73
N HIS A 29 7.21 20.23 0.09
CA HIS A 29 6.01 19.47 0.47
C HIS A 29 6.23 18.56 1.68
N TYR A 30 7.49 18.32 2.06
CA TYR A 30 7.84 17.39 3.12
C TYR A 30 8.02 18.10 4.47
N ARG A 31 7.55 17.45 5.53
CA ARG A 31 7.78 17.84 6.93
C ARG A 31 8.31 16.64 7.72
N ALA A 32 9.18 16.91 8.70
CA ALA A 32 9.68 15.87 9.59
C ALA A 32 8.52 15.28 10.40
N ALA A 33 8.45 13.95 10.50
CA ALA A 33 7.52 13.28 11.39
C ALA A 33 7.82 13.66 12.85
N PRO A 34 6.81 13.78 13.72
CA PRO A 34 7.06 14.10 15.13
C PRO A 34 7.89 13.00 15.79
N SER A 35 8.86 13.38 16.63
CA SER A 35 9.74 12.42 17.32
C SER A 35 9.00 11.47 18.25
N SER A 36 7.84 11.90 18.77
CA SER A 36 6.95 11.08 19.61
C SER A 36 6.18 10.00 18.85
N TRP A 37 6.30 9.95 17.51
CA TRP A 37 5.62 8.97 16.69
C TRP A 37 6.44 7.68 16.53
N LEU A 38 5.77 6.64 16.04
CA LEU A 38 6.31 5.32 15.84
C LEU A 38 6.15 4.88 14.38
N VAL A 39 7.15 4.21 13.84
CA VAL A 39 7.09 3.49 12.58
C VAL A 39 6.62 2.06 12.86
N VAL A 40 5.45 1.71 12.32
CA VAL A 40 4.89 0.35 12.36
C VAL A 40 5.18 -0.34 11.03
N VAL A 41 5.81 -1.51 11.07
CA VAL A 41 6.10 -2.32 9.88
C VAL A 41 5.38 -3.65 9.96
N THR A 42 4.61 -3.96 8.91
CA THR A 42 3.96 -5.25 8.70
C THR A 42 4.35 -5.84 7.36
N ASP A 43 4.59 -7.15 7.30
CA ASP A 43 4.73 -7.89 6.04
C ASP A 43 4.47 -9.38 6.23
N VAL A 44 4.01 -10.05 5.18
CA VAL A 44 3.83 -11.51 5.16
C VAL A 44 5.21 -12.18 5.10
N MET A 45 5.55 -12.93 6.15
CA MET A 45 6.79 -13.70 6.17
C MET A 45 6.77 -14.80 5.10
N GLY A 46 7.79 -14.82 4.24
CA GLY A 46 7.86 -15.77 3.13
C GLY A 46 6.87 -15.47 1.99
N SER A 47 6.43 -14.22 1.87
CA SER A 47 5.52 -13.74 0.81
C SER A 47 5.92 -14.21 -0.59
N THR A 48 7.21 -14.14 -0.95
CA THR A 48 7.72 -14.58 -2.26
C THR A 48 7.36 -16.04 -2.55
N LYS A 49 7.55 -16.95 -1.59
CA LYS A 49 7.22 -18.39 -1.78
C LYS A 49 5.70 -18.61 -1.85
N ALA A 50 4.92 -17.86 -1.07
CA ALA A 50 3.47 -17.93 -1.13
C ALA A 50 2.93 -17.45 -2.48
N ILE A 51 3.52 -16.39 -3.04
CA ILE A 51 3.19 -15.86 -4.36
C ILE A 51 3.56 -16.86 -5.47
N GLU A 52 4.76 -17.43 -5.42
CA GLU A 52 5.19 -18.50 -6.35
C GLU A 52 4.26 -19.73 -6.28
N ALA A 53 3.59 -19.96 -5.14
CA ALA A 53 2.57 -20.99 -4.96
C ALA A 53 1.14 -20.55 -5.34
N GLY A 54 0.97 -19.42 -6.03
CA GLY A 54 -0.32 -18.91 -6.49
C GLY A 54 -1.17 -18.23 -5.41
N ARG A 55 -0.61 -17.92 -4.23
CA ARG A 55 -1.33 -17.30 -3.10
C ARG A 55 -1.17 -15.78 -3.04
N TYR A 56 -0.91 -15.12 -4.16
CA TYR A 56 -0.70 -13.66 -4.19
C TYR A 56 -1.90 -12.86 -3.68
N LYS A 57 -3.14 -13.30 -3.94
CA LYS A 57 -4.36 -12.64 -3.42
C LYS A 57 -4.40 -12.66 -1.91
N ASP A 58 -4.04 -13.80 -1.30
CA ASP A 58 -3.98 -13.92 0.16
C ASP A 58 -2.93 -12.96 0.73
N VAL A 59 -1.76 -12.86 0.09
CA VAL A 59 -0.68 -11.96 0.50
C VAL A 59 -1.10 -10.49 0.45
N ASN A 60 -1.65 -10.01 -0.67
CA ASN A 60 -2.14 -8.63 -0.80
C ASN A 60 -3.27 -8.34 0.19
N SER A 61 -4.18 -9.29 0.37
CA SER A 61 -5.29 -9.18 1.33
C SER A 61 -4.79 -9.00 2.76
N LEU A 62 -3.77 -9.74 3.17
CA LEU A 62 -3.16 -9.59 4.51
C LEU A 62 -2.46 -8.25 4.68
N GLY A 63 -1.75 -7.78 3.65
CA GLY A 63 -1.12 -6.46 3.66
C GLY A 63 -2.13 -5.34 3.88
N VAL A 64 -3.21 -5.31 3.10
CA VAL A 64 -4.28 -4.30 3.24
C VAL A 64 -5.09 -4.49 4.52
N ALA A 65 -5.37 -5.72 4.95
CA ALA A 65 -6.07 -5.98 6.21
C ALA A 65 -5.32 -5.40 7.41
N SER A 66 -3.97 -5.38 7.38
CA SER A 66 -3.18 -4.74 8.42
C SER A 66 -3.39 -3.22 8.48
N ILE A 67 -3.49 -2.56 7.32
CA ILE A 67 -3.80 -1.12 7.23
C ILE A 67 -5.21 -0.85 7.77
N VAL A 68 -6.21 -1.62 7.33
CA VAL A 68 -7.60 -1.47 7.78
C VAL A 68 -7.70 -1.62 9.30
N ALA A 69 -7.10 -2.67 9.85
CA ALA A 69 -7.14 -2.93 11.28
C ALA A 69 -6.49 -1.81 12.11
N LEU A 70 -5.32 -1.32 11.68
CA LEU A 70 -4.63 -0.23 12.36
C LEU A 70 -5.41 1.08 12.29
N ARG A 71 -6.00 1.41 11.13
CA ARG A 71 -6.84 2.62 10.98
C ARG A 71 -8.09 2.56 11.87
N ASN A 72 -8.73 1.40 11.96
CA ASN A 72 -9.88 1.20 12.84
C ASN A 72 -9.50 1.35 14.32
N ALA A 73 -8.35 0.79 14.72
CA ALA A 73 -7.83 0.95 16.07
C ALA A 73 -7.57 2.44 16.42
N LEU A 74 -7.12 3.24 15.45
CA LEU A 74 -6.86 4.67 15.63
C LEU A 74 -8.11 5.55 15.61
N GLY A 75 -9.32 4.97 15.53
CA GLY A 75 -10.58 5.69 15.70
C GLY A 75 -10.86 6.71 14.59
N GLY A 76 -10.42 6.43 13.36
CA GLY A 76 -10.65 7.30 12.21
C GLY A 76 -9.63 8.42 12.01
N MET A 77 -8.59 8.48 12.84
CA MET A 77 -7.42 9.34 12.61
C MET A 77 -6.80 9.04 11.24
N GLU A 78 -6.56 10.08 10.44
CA GLU A 78 -5.77 9.94 9.21
C GLU A 78 -4.30 9.85 9.58
N VAL A 79 -3.69 8.71 9.24
CA VAL A 79 -2.27 8.46 9.47
C VAL A 79 -1.53 8.20 8.16
N PRO A 80 -0.26 8.60 8.05
CA PRO A 80 0.56 8.30 6.89
C PRO A 80 0.82 6.80 6.79
N PHE A 81 0.65 6.22 5.61
CA PHE A 81 1.02 4.84 5.32
C PHE A 81 1.45 4.63 3.87
N VAL A 82 2.23 3.58 3.63
CA VAL A 82 2.54 3.06 2.29
C VAL A 82 2.30 1.56 2.26
N PHE A 83 1.63 1.11 1.19
CA PHE A 83 1.39 -0.30 0.89
C PHE A 83 2.45 -0.86 -0.06
N GLY A 84 3.06 -1.97 0.34
CA GLY A 84 4.17 -2.62 -0.38
C GLY A 84 3.79 -3.85 -1.20
N GLY A 85 2.51 -4.22 -1.27
CA GLY A 85 2.05 -5.50 -1.84
C GLY A 85 1.83 -6.55 -0.75
N ASP A 86 2.90 -6.97 -0.09
CA ASP A 86 2.85 -8.01 0.96
C ASP A 86 2.72 -7.49 2.39
N GLY A 87 2.56 -6.19 2.54
CA GLY A 87 2.68 -5.52 3.83
C GLY A 87 2.46 -4.02 3.74
N ALA A 88 2.64 -3.35 4.87
CA ALA A 88 2.51 -1.91 4.96
C ALA A 88 3.49 -1.32 5.98
N THR A 89 3.85 -0.07 5.74
CA THR A 89 4.53 0.77 6.74
C THR A 89 3.61 1.92 7.10
N LEU A 90 3.40 2.16 8.39
CA LEU A 90 2.53 3.20 8.92
C LEU A 90 3.28 4.05 9.93
N LEU A 91 2.90 5.32 10.01
CA LEU A 91 3.30 6.22 11.08
C LEU A 91 2.14 6.41 12.05
N VAL A 92 2.37 6.20 13.34
CA VAL A 92 1.32 6.30 14.37
C VAL A 92 1.80 7.12 15.57
N PRO A 93 0.92 7.86 16.27
CA PRO A 93 1.29 8.56 17.50
C PRO A 93 1.74 7.59 18.60
N GLY A 94 2.79 7.95 19.33
CA GLY A 94 3.37 7.10 20.38
C GLY A 94 2.39 6.70 21.49
N ARG A 95 1.45 7.57 21.87
CA ARG A 95 0.44 7.23 22.88
C ARG A 95 -0.54 6.14 22.43
N ALA A 96 -0.66 5.89 21.12
CA ALA A 96 -1.49 4.82 20.59
C ALA A 96 -0.80 3.45 20.64
N ARG A 97 0.46 3.37 21.11
CA ARG A 97 1.29 2.15 21.09
C ARG A 97 0.57 0.91 21.62
N ALA A 98 0.00 0.98 22.83
CA ALA A 98 -0.64 -0.19 23.45
C ALA A 98 -1.80 -0.73 22.59
N ARG A 99 -2.59 0.16 21.99
CA ARG A 99 -3.70 -0.20 21.11
C ARG A 99 -3.19 -0.80 19.80
N VAL A 100 -2.17 -0.18 19.20
CA VAL A 100 -1.49 -0.66 18.00
C VAL A 100 -0.90 -2.05 18.20
N GLU A 101 -0.22 -2.31 19.32
CA GLU A 101 0.32 -3.63 19.65
C GLU A 101 -0.79 -4.70 19.78
N ALA A 102 -1.91 -4.38 20.44
CA ALA A 102 -3.06 -5.28 20.52
C ALA A 102 -3.67 -5.60 19.14
N THR A 103 -3.73 -4.59 18.28
CA THR A 103 -4.17 -4.75 16.89
C THR A 103 -3.22 -5.59 16.06
N LEU A 104 -1.92 -5.37 16.18
CA LEU A 104 -0.92 -6.16 15.48
C LEU A 104 -0.93 -7.63 15.91
N ARG A 105 -1.13 -7.92 17.20
CA ARG A 105 -1.38 -9.29 17.69
C ARG A 105 -2.64 -9.89 17.06
N GLY A 106 -3.73 -9.12 16.97
CA GLY A 106 -4.96 -9.53 16.29
C GLY A 106 -4.77 -9.85 14.81
N VAL A 107 -4.01 -9.02 14.09
CA VAL A 107 -3.64 -9.24 12.67
C VAL A 107 -2.81 -10.53 12.53
N ARG A 108 -1.80 -10.74 13.38
CA ARG A 108 -0.98 -11.97 13.37
C ARG A 108 -1.81 -13.22 13.64
N LYS A 109 -2.73 -13.14 14.61
CA LYS A 109 -3.67 -14.23 14.91
C LYS A 109 -4.56 -14.55 13.70
N MET A 110 -5.15 -13.53 13.07
CA MET A 110 -6.01 -13.69 11.89
C MET A 110 -5.24 -14.31 10.71
N ALA A 111 -4.03 -13.82 10.42
CA ALA A 111 -3.20 -14.36 9.35
C ALA A 111 -2.86 -15.85 9.57
N ARG A 112 -2.55 -16.24 10.81
CA ARG A 112 -2.26 -17.62 11.16
C ARG A 112 -3.50 -18.51 11.05
N GLU A 113 -4.61 -18.11 11.66
CA GLU A 113 -5.82 -18.94 11.78
C GLU A 113 -6.60 -19.05 10.47
N SER A 114 -6.70 -17.97 9.70
CA SER A 114 -7.52 -17.93 8.48
C SER A 114 -6.73 -18.22 7.20
N PHE A 115 -5.42 -17.96 7.19
CA PHE A 115 -4.57 -18.09 6.00
C PHE A 115 -3.40 -19.06 6.19
N GLY A 116 -3.10 -19.53 7.41
CA GLY A 116 -1.91 -20.34 7.65
C GLY A 116 -0.61 -19.60 7.29
N MET A 117 -0.62 -18.27 7.40
CA MET A 117 0.52 -17.40 7.09
C MET A 117 1.00 -16.69 8.35
N GLN A 118 2.28 -16.36 8.39
CA GLN A 118 2.85 -15.56 9.48
C GLN A 118 3.02 -14.11 9.01
N MET A 119 2.60 -13.17 9.85
CA MET A 119 2.82 -11.75 9.64
C MET A 119 3.94 -11.27 10.56
N ARG A 120 4.93 -10.56 10.01
CA ARG A 120 5.79 -9.70 10.80
C ARG A 120 4.95 -8.54 11.31
N ALA A 121 5.14 -8.20 12.58
CA ALA A 121 4.65 -6.96 13.16
C ALA A 121 5.72 -6.39 14.06
N ALA A 122 6.18 -5.18 13.75
CA ALA A 122 7.24 -4.54 14.49
C ALA A 122 7.00 -3.03 14.62
N ILE A 123 7.58 -2.44 15.66
CA ILE A 123 7.46 -1.02 15.99
C ILE A 123 8.84 -0.46 16.27
N VAL A 124 9.19 0.65 15.61
CA VAL A 124 10.45 1.38 15.78
C VAL A 124 10.11 2.84 16.12
N GLY A 125 10.84 3.46 17.06
CA GLY A 125 10.64 4.88 17.40
C GLY A 125 11.17 5.82 16.32
N VAL A 126 10.44 6.90 16.01
CA VAL A 126 10.94 7.93 15.09
C VAL A 126 12.14 8.65 15.71
N ASP A 127 12.10 8.91 17.00
CA ASP A 127 13.22 9.45 17.78
C ASP A 127 14.50 8.61 17.67
N GLU A 128 14.40 7.28 17.76
CA GLU A 128 15.52 6.36 17.62
C GLU A 128 16.13 6.39 16.20
N LEU A 129 15.28 6.47 15.17
CA LEU A 129 15.73 6.59 13.79
C LEU A 129 16.44 7.91 13.55
N VAL A 130 15.85 9.03 13.99
CA VAL A 130 16.45 10.36 13.86
C VAL A 130 17.76 10.45 14.66
N GLY A 131 17.79 9.89 15.87
CA GLY A 131 18.99 9.83 16.72
C GLY A 131 20.14 9.01 16.12
N SER A 132 19.83 8.11 15.17
CA SER A 132 20.82 7.36 14.39
C SER A 132 21.09 7.97 13.00
N GLY A 133 20.64 9.20 12.74
CA GLY A 133 20.88 9.93 11.50
C GLY A 133 19.91 9.58 10.36
N HIS A 134 18.83 8.87 10.65
CA HIS A 134 17.84 8.45 9.66
C HIS A 134 16.54 9.25 9.82
N GLU A 135 16.40 10.32 9.03
CA GLU A 135 15.21 11.16 9.05
C GLU A 135 13.96 10.43 8.52
N VAL A 136 12.81 10.78 9.08
CA VAL A 136 11.49 10.41 8.57
C VAL A 136 10.75 11.68 8.19
N ARG A 137 10.51 11.90 6.90
CA ARG A 137 9.74 13.03 6.39
C ARG A 137 8.53 12.55 5.61
N VAL A 138 7.45 13.31 5.70
CA VAL A 138 6.15 12.97 5.13
C VAL A 138 5.64 14.15 4.32
N ALA A 139 5.08 13.86 3.15
CA ALA A 139 4.27 14.77 2.35
C ALA A 139 2.88 14.15 2.12
N ARG A 140 1.88 14.99 1.84
CA ARG A 140 0.49 14.58 1.62
C ARG A 140 0.12 14.79 0.15
N HIS A 141 0.07 13.72 -0.62
CA HIS A 141 -0.33 13.76 -2.03
C HIS A 141 -1.83 13.50 -2.15
N ARG A 142 -2.59 14.49 -2.58
CA ARG A 142 -4.05 14.38 -2.73
C ARG A 142 -4.39 13.85 -4.12
N THR A 143 -5.20 12.80 -4.17
CA THR A 143 -5.66 12.20 -5.45
C THR A 143 -7.13 12.46 -5.72
N SER A 144 -7.91 12.78 -4.69
CA SER A 144 -9.31 13.19 -4.80
C SER A 144 -9.71 14.12 -3.65
N GLU A 145 -10.97 14.56 -3.64
CA GLU A 145 -11.51 15.40 -2.56
C GLU A 145 -11.35 14.77 -1.17
N HIS A 146 -11.45 13.45 -1.08
CA HIS A 146 -11.52 12.72 0.19
C HIS A 146 -10.34 11.78 0.45
N VAL A 147 -9.42 11.63 -0.51
CA VAL A 147 -8.27 10.73 -0.39
C VAL A 147 -6.96 11.46 -0.64
N ALA A 148 -6.06 11.30 0.32
CA ALA A 148 -4.66 11.67 0.17
C ALA A 148 -3.75 10.53 0.66
N PHE A 149 -2.70 10.27 -0.10
CA PHE A 149 -1.66 9.29 0.21
C PHE A 149 -0.45 9.99 0.82
N ALA A 150 0.23 9.27 1.70
CA ALA A 150 1.51 9.72 2.22
C ALA A 150 2.63 9.41 1.22
N MET A 151 3.49 10.39 1.01
CA MET A 151 4.78 10.20 0.36
C MET A 151 5.86 10.35 1.42
N PHE A 152 6.83 9.45 1.42
CA PHE A 152 7.88 9.42 2.43
C PHE A 152 9.23 9.76 1.81
N ARG A 153 10.01 10.54 2.56
CA ARG A 153 11.38 10.88 2.24
C ARG A 153 12.26 10.76 3.48
N GLY A 154 13.53 10.50 3.27
CA GLY A 154 14.50 10.22 4.31
C GLY A 154 14.62 8.72 4.58
N SER A 155 15.82 8.31 4.96
CA SER A 155 16.18 6.89 5.08
C SER A 155 15.56 6.17 6.28
N GLY A 156 14.73 6.84 7.09
CA GLY A 156 14.12 6.30 8.30
C GLY A 156 13.25 5.06 8.06
N LEU A 157 12.40 5.05 7.03
CA LEU A 157 11.55 3.89 6.73
C LEU A 157 12.38 2.69 6.25
N THR A 158 13.34 2.92 5.35
CA THR A 158 14.28 1.88 4.89
C THR A 158 15.11 1.31 6.04
N GLN A 159 15.55 2.17 6.96
CA GLN A 159 16.27 1.76 8.16
C GLN A 159 15.38 0.97 9.12
N ALA A 160 14.14 1.39 9.35
CA ALA A 160 13.18 0.64 10.15
C ALA A 160 12.95 -0.76 9.55
N GLU A 161 12.72 -0.85 8.24
CA GLU A 161 12.59 -2.13 7.54
C GLU A 161 13.84 -3.02 7.72
N ARG A 162 15.03 -2.44 7.65
CA ARG A 162 16.29 -3.17 7.89
C ARG A 162 16.36 -3.69 9.33
N LEU A 163 16.07 -2.86 10.32
CA LEU A 163 16.14 -3.20 11.75
C LEU A 163 15.19 -4.34 12.13
N VAL A 164 13.98 -4.35 11.57
CA VAL A 164 12.97 -5.39 11.89
C VAL A 164 13.19 -6.70 11.12
N LYS A 165 14.01 -6.68 10.06
CA LYS A 165 14.37 -7.85 9.24
C LYS A 165 15.71 -8.46 9.61
N ALA A 166 16.63 -7.70 10.19
CA ALA A 166 17.96 -8.19 10.55
C ALA A 166 17.91 -9.08 11.80
N SER A 167 18.50 -10.28 11.72
CA SER A 167 18.48 -11.27 12.82
C SER A 167 19.01 -10.73 14.15
N ALA A 168 20.01 -9.83 14.10
CA ALA A 168 20.61 -9.22 15.28
C ALA A 168 19.68 -8.26 16.04
N THR A 169 18.68 -7.68 15.37
CA THR A 169 17.85 -6.61 15.93
C THR A 169 16.35 -6.90 15.89
N ALA A 170 15.90 -7.85 15.07
CA ALA A 170 14.48 -8.13 14.85
C ALA A 170 13.71 -8.39 16.16
N ALA A 171 14.30 -9.14 17.10
CA ALA A 171 13.67 -9.45 18.38
C ALA A 171 13.40 -8.21 19.25
N LYS A 172 14.23 -7.16 19.14
CA LYS A 172 14.07 -5.91 19.90
C LYS A 172 12.80 -5.15 19.51
N TYR A 173 12.46 -5.15 18.22
CA TYR A 173 11.38 -4.34 17.66
C TYR A 173 10.08 -5.12 17.43
N ALA A 174 10.14 -6.45 17.50
CA ALA A 174 8.98 -7.30 17.31
C ALA A 174 7.92 -7.03 18.39
N VAL A 175 6.65 -6.94 17.96
CA VAL A 175 5.54 -6.88 18.91
C VAL A 175 5.45 -8.22 19.64
N SER A 176 5.45 -8.17 20.97
CA SER A 176 5.31 -9.36 21.82
C SER A 176 4.05 -10.16 21.49
N ASP A 177 4.13 -11.48 21.68
CA ASP A 177 2.98 -12.38 21.60
C ASP A 177 2.06 -12.26 22.82
N GLU A 178 2.53 -11.66 23.90
CA GLU A 178 1.79 -11.49 25.14
C GLU A 178 0.78 -10.35 25.08
N GLY A 179 -0.34 -10.55 25.78
CA GLY A 179 -1.41 -9.56 25.93
C GLY A 179 -2.60 -9.78 25.01
N GLU A 180 -3.50 -8.80 25.01
CA GLU A 180 -4.76 -8.85 24.28
C GLU A 180 -4.53 -8.80 22.75
N ALA A 181 -5.23 -9.65 22.00
CA ALA A 181 -5.17 -9.72 20.53
C ALA A 181 -6.54 -9.35 19.93
N VAL A 182 -6.68 -8.10 19.51
CA VAL A 182 -7.96 -7.53 19.01
C VAL A 182 -7.72 -6.76 17.72
N ALA A 183 -8.36 -7.17 16.63
CA ALA A 183 -8.31 -6.46 15.35
C ALA A 183 -9.73 -6.37 14.75
N ASP A 184 -10.09 -5.17 14.30
CA ASP A 184 -11.33 -4.92 13.56
C ASP A 184 -11.03 -4.74 12.08
N PHE A 185 -11.58 -5.62 11.25
CA PHE A 185 -11.40 -5.59 9.79
C PHE A 185 -12.60 -4.98 9.05
N THR A 186 -13.46 -4.25 9.75
CA THR A 186 -14.57 -3.52 9.13
C THR A 186 -14.01 -2.55 8.08
N GLY A 187 -14.58 -2.60 6.88
CA GLY A 187 -14.13 -1.81 5.73
C GLY A 187 -13.15 -2.53 4.80
N PHE A 188 -12.59 -3.69 5.16
CA PHE A 188 -11.83 -4.50 4.21
C PHE A 188 -12.77 -5.11 3.16
N GLU A 189 -12.55 -4.82 1.87
CA GLU A 189 -13.32 -5.40 0.78
C GLU A 189 -12.41 -5.85 -0.37
N CYS A 190 -12.78 -6.95 -1.03
CA CYS A 190 -12.04 -7.48 -2.18
C CYS A 190 -13.03 -8.05 -3.20
N ARG A 191 -13.82 -7.15 -3.81
CA ARG A 191 -15.01 -7.53 -4.59
C ARG A 191 -14.88 -7.24 -6.09
N TRP A 192 -13.73 -6.74 -6.54
CA TRP A 192 -13.45 -6.53 -7.96
C TRP A 192 -12.87 -7.80 -8.60
N GLU A 193 -13.22 -8.05 -9.85
CA GLU A 193 -12.49 -9.01 -10.69
C GLU A 193 -11.08 -8.46 -10.99
N PRO A 194 -10.09 -9.32 -11.30
CA PRO A 194 -8.81 -8.85 -11.83
C PRO A 194 -9.04 -7.93 -13.03
N ILE A 195 -8.38 -6.78 -13.04
CA ILE A 195 -8.56 -5.73 -14.05
C ILE A 195 -7.58 -6.02 -15.18
N PRO A 196 -8.04 -6.48 -16.36
CA PRO A 196 -7.14 -6.84 -17.44
C PRO A 196 -6.43 -5.61 -18.00
N SER A 197 -5.19 -5.79 -18.44
CA SER A 197 -4.45 -4.77 -19.19
C SER A 197 -5.22 -4.36 -20.45
N GLN A 198 -5.23 -3.05 -20.71
CA GLN A 198 -5.80 -2.46 -21.93
C GLN A 198 -4.73 -2.21 -22.99
N LYS A 199 -3.49 -1.97 -22.56
CA LYS A 199 -2.39 -1.61 -23.46
C LYS A 199 -1.50 -2.80 -23.81
N GLY A 200 -1.59 -3.90 -23.08
CA GLY A 200 -0.93 -5.18 -23.38
C GLY A 200 -0.14 -5.75 -22.21
N ALA A 201 0.37 -4.92 -21.31
CA ALA A 201 1.01 -5.36 -20.07
C ALA A 201 0.77 -4.39 -18.91
N VAL A 202 0.52 -4.94 -17.72
CA VAL A 202 0.65 -4.21 -16.45
C VAL A 202 2.08 -4.40 -15.93
N ALA A 203 2.82 -3.32 -15.74
CA ALA A 203 4.17 -3.32 -15.20
C ALA A 203 4.17 -2.79 -13.75
N SER A 204 4.61 -3.63 -12.82
CA SER A 204 4.93 -3.23 -11.44
C SER A 204 6.41 -2.84 -11.38
N LEU A 205 6.69 -1.56 -11.14
CA LEU A 205 8.02 -0.96 -11.15
C LEU A 205 8.43 -0.54 -9.75
N LEU A 206 9.67 -0.87 -9.38
CA LEU A 206 10.36 -0.36 -8.20
C LEU A 206 11.68 0.24 -8.66
N ILE A 207 11.92 1.50 -8.35
CA ILE A 207 13.10 2.21 -8.82
C ILE A 207 13.74 2.87 -7.60
N GLN A 208 15.01 2.56 -7.34
CA GLN A 208 15.75 3.10 -6.22
C GLN A 208 17.06 3.73 -6.70
N ALA A 209 17.24 5.01 -6.47
CA ALA A 209 18.47 5.72 -6.81
C ALA A 209 19.65 5.18 -5.99
N ARG A 210 20.81 5.12 -6.63
CA ARG A 210 22.11 4.79 -6.04
C ARG A 210 22.92 6.09 -6.01
N ALA A 211 22.76 6.84 -4.94
CA ALA A 211 23.35 8.16 -4.82
C ALA A 211 24.13 8.30 -3.49
N PRO A 212 25.23 9.08 -3.49
CA PRO A 212 25.99 9.36 -2.27
C PRO A 212 25.26 10.31 -1.32
N ASP A 213 24.32 11.10 -1.83
CA ASP A 213 23.54 12.07 -1.08
C ASP A 213 22.12 12.23 -1.65
N VAL A 214 21.25 12.87 -0.89
CA VAL A 214 19.84 13.10 -1.23
C VAL A 214 19.69 13.91 -2.52
N GLY A 215 20.51 14.95 -2.72
CA GLY A 215 20.41 15.81 -3.90
C GLY A 215 20.78 15.09 -5.20
N ALA A 216 21.77 14.20 -5.15
CA ALA A 216 22.10 13.31 -6.25
C ALA A 216 20.98 12.29 -6.52
N GLY A 217 20.38 11.72 -5.48
CA GLY A 217 19.24 10.82 -5.61
C GLY A 217 18.04 11.51 -6.26
N ASP A 218 17.76 12.75 -5.85
CA ASP A 218 16.68 13.57 -6.39
C ASP A 218 16.87 13.85 -7.87
N ARG A 219 18.10 14.15 -8.32
CA ARG A 219 18.39 14.32 -9.75
C ARG A 219 18.11 13.05 -10.55
N THR A 220 18.49 11.89 -10.01
CA THR A 220 18.18 10.60 -10.64
C THR A 220 16.68 10.38 -10.72
N TYR A 221 15.96 10.57 -9.62
CA TYR A 221 14.50 10.41 -9.61
C TYR A 221 13.79 11.40 -10.52
N SER A 222 14.21 12.67 -10.55
CA SER A 222 13.62 13.68 -11.44
C SER A 222 13.81 13.30 -12.90
N ARG A 223 15.03 12.89 -13.28
CA ARG A 223 15.32 12.40 -14.64
C ARG A 223 14.41 11.22 -14.99
N VAL A 224 14.38 10.19 -14.15
CA VAL A 224 13.55 9.00 -14.41
C VAL A 224 12.06 9.34 -14.47
N LEU A 225 11.55 10.18 -13.57
CA LEU A 225 10.14 10.56 -13.55
C LEU A 225 9.75 11.35 -14.80
N THR A 226 10.59 12.29 -15.24
CA THR A 226 10.37 13.04 -16.49
C THR A 226 10.37 12.13 -17.71
N GLU A 227 11.34 11.22 -17.81
CA GLU A 227 11.41 10.26 -18.93
C GLU A 227 10.18 9.33 -18.93
N LEU A 228 9.82 8.76 -17.78
CA LEU A 228 8.62 7.92 -17.64
C LEU A 228 7.35 8.69 -18.01
N GLN A 229 7.20 9.95 -17.59
CA GLN A 229 6.05 10.77 -17.96
C GLN A 229 5.99 11.03 -19.47
N SER A 230 7.14 11.16 -20.14
CA SER A 230 7.17 11.34 -21.60
C SER A 230 6.80 10.07 -22.36
N LEU A 231 7.13 8.90 -21.80
CA LEU A 231 6.83 7.58 -22.37
C LEU A 231 5.37 7.16 -22.15
N LEU A 232 4.74 7.62 -21.07
CA LEU A 232 3.36 7.33 -20.73
C LEU A 232 2.43 8.36 -21.40
N GLU A 233 1.56 7.91 -22.31
CA GLU A 233 0.59 8.78 -23.00
C GLU A 233 -0.45 9.46 -22.05
N SER A 234 -0.56 8.97 -20.82
CA SER A 234 -1.45 9.48 -19.76
C SER A 234 -0.79 9.26 -18.39
N SER A 235 -1.57 9.23 -17.30
CA SER A 235 -1.03 8.88 -15.98
C SER A 235 -0.44 7.47 -15.90
N GLY A 236 -0.76 6.59 -16.86
CA GLY A 236 -0.43 5.17 -16.84
C GLY A 236 -1.28 4.35 -15.88
N CYS A 237 -2.35 4.93 -15.31
CA CYS A 237 -3.21 4.24 -14.34
C CYS A 237 -3.75 2.92 -14.92
N PRO A 238 -3.53 1.78 -14.25
CA PRO A 238 -3.99 0.47 -14.72
C PRO A 238 -5.48 0.22 -14.47
N VAL A 239 -6.19 1.21 -13.92
CA VAL A 239 -7.61 1.14 -13.59
C VAL A 239 -8.38 2.16 -14.42
N SER A 240 -9.41 1.68 -15.11
CA SER A 240 -10.37 2.52 -15.84
C SER A 240 -11.81 2.07 -15.58
N GLU A 241 -12.75 3.00 -15.75
CA GLU A 241 -14.17 2.76 -15.44
C GLU A 241 -14.79 1.61 -16.24
N ASP A 242 -14.39 1.46 -17.51
CA ASP A 242 -14.89 0.44 -18.42
C ASP A 242 -14.42 -0.97 -18.05
N ARG A 243 -13.30 -1.09 -17.34
CA ARG A 243 -12.71 -2.38 -16.90
C ARG A 243 -13.07 -2.76 -15.47
N LEU A 244 -13.63 -1.84 -14.70
CA LEU A 244 -14.11 -2.12 -13.36
C LEU A 244 -15.36 -3.00 -13.39
N VAL A 245 -15.18 -4.28 -13.09
CA VAL A 245 -16.24 -5.28 -12.98
C VAL A 245 -16.22 -5.89 -11.59
N LEU A 246 -17.34 -5.82 -10.88
CA LEU A 246 -17.49 -6.54 -9.61
C LEU A 246 -17.62 -8.03 -9.87
N GLN A 247 -17.11 -8.80 -8.93
CA GLN A 247 -17.21 -10.25 -8.96
C GLN A 247 -18.67 -10.70 -9.00
N ARG A 248 -18.95 -11.63 -9.92
CA ARG A 248 -20.27 -12.28 -10.04
C ARG A 248 -20.59 -13.11 -8.80
N PHE A 249 -21.84 -13.55 -8.66
CA PHE A 249 -22.29 -14.34 -7.50
C PHE A 249 -21.45 -15.60 -7.23
N GLY A 250 -20.94 -16.25 -8.28
CA GLY A 250 -20.03 -17.40 -8.21
C GLY A 250 -18.54 -17.06 -8.05
N GLY A 251 -18.20 -15.78 -7.88
CA GLY A 251 -16.83 -15.30 -7.77
C GLY A 251 -16.13 -15.69 -6.46
N ASP A 252 -14.87 -15.28 -6.38
CA ASP A 252 -13.93 -15.50 -5.29
C ASP A 252 -14.07 -14.43 -4.19
N PHE A 253 -14.88 -14.73 -3.18
CA PHE A 253 -15.03 -13.90 -1.98
C PHE A 253 -14.24 -14.45 -0.77
N GLU A 254 -13.28 -15.35 -1.01
CA GLU A 254 -12.67 -16.12 0.08
C GLU A 254 -11.82 -15.25 1.00
N ALA A 255 -11.04 -14.32 0.45
CA ALA A 255 -10.21 -13.41 1.23
C ALA A 255 -11.04 -12.52 2.17
N GLU A 256 -12.08 -11.85 1.64
CA GLU A 256 -12.99 -11.04 2.45
C GLU A 256 -13.71 -11.89 3.50
N GLY A 257 -14.16 -13.09 3.11
CA GLY A 257 -14.78 -14.06 4.02
C GLY A 257 -13.88 -14.43 5.21
N LYS A 258 -12.62 -14.77 4.93
CA LYS A 258 -11.59 -15.13 5.92
C LYS A 258 -11.24 -13.97 6.86
N ILE A 259 -11.13 -12.76 6.33
CA ILE A 259 -10.73 -11.56 7.08
C ILE A 259 -11.89 -11.06 7.96
N ARG A 260 -13.09 -10.91 7.40
CA ARG A 260 -14.25 -10.35 8.11
C ARG A 260 -15.06 -11.38 8.90
N GLY A 261 -14.89 -12.67 8.59
CA GLY A 261 -15.64 -13.77 9.20
C GLY A 261 -14.93 -14.45 10.37
N GLY A 262 -13.65 -14.12 10.59
CA GLY A 262 -12.82 -14.70 11.64
C GLY A 262 -12.57 -16.20 11.43
N SER A 263 -12.23 -16.90 12.51
CA SER A 263 -11.89 -18.33 12.49
C SER A 263 -13.09 -19.28 12.36
N SER A 264 -14.32 -18.79 12.62
CA SER A 264 -15.54 -19.61 12.50
C SER A 264 -15.90 -19.91 11.04
N ALA A 265 -16.09 -21.18 10.70
CA ALA A 265 -16.56 -21.58 9.35
C ALA A 265 -17.92 -20.96 9.00
N MET A 266 -18.84 -20.89 9.97
CA MET A 266 -20.15 -20.25 9.79
C MET A 266 -20.00 -18.75 9.59
N GLY A 267 -19.14 -18.08 10.37
CA GLY A 267 -18.84 -16.66 10.22
C GLY A 267 -18.29 -16.33 8.83
N ARG A 268 -17.32 -17.11 8.33
CA ARG A 268 -16.78 -17.00 6.97
C ARG A 268 -17.85 -17.22 5.90
N ALA A 269 -18.72 -18.21 6.07
CA ALA A 269 -19.82 -18.46 5.12
C ALA A 269 -20.80 -17.28 5.05
N ILE A 270 -21.23 -16.74 6.19
CA ILE A 270 -22.12 -15.57 6.26
C ILE A 270 -21.49 -14.37 5.57
N ARG A 271 -20.22 -14.08 5.86
CA ARG A 271 -19.51 -12.94 5.26
C ARG A 271 -19.33 -13.08 3.75
N ARG A 272 -19.02 -14.27 3.25
CA ARG A 272 -18.97 -14.55 1.80
C ARG A 272 -20.33 -14.32 1.14
N THR A 273 -21.41 -14.85 1.72
CA THR A 273 -22.75 -14.66 1.19
C THR A 273 -23.17 -13.19 1.19
N ARG A 274 -22.84 -12.45 2.25
CA ARG A 274 -23.08 -11.00 2.30
C ARG A 274 -22.28 -10.26 1.23
N ALA A 275 -20.98 -10.55 1.07
CA ALA A 275 -20.16 -9.94 0.04
C ALA A 275 -20.69 -10.20 -1.39
N ARG A 276 -21.24 -11.39 -1.65
CA ARG A 276 -21.94 -11.70 -2.91
C ARG A 276 -23.18 -10.82 -3.14
N ILE A 277 -24.01 -10.68 -2.10
CA ILE A 277 -25.22 -9.85 -2.17
C ILE A 277 -24.83 -8.39 -2.40
N ASP A 278 -23.85 -7.88 -1.64
CA ASP A 278 -23.38 -6.50 -1.76
C ASP A 278 -22.76 -6.24 -3.15
N ALA A 279 -21.97 -7.18 -3.68
CA ALA A 279 -21.38 -7.08 -5.02
C ALA A 279 -22.46 -7.08 -6.12
N PHE A 280 -23.48 -7.92 -5.97
CA PHE A 280 -24.62 -7.95 -6.90
C PHE A 280 -25.43 -6.65 -6.84
N ALA A 281 -25.77 -6.18 -5.63
CA ALA A 281 -26.48 -4.92 -5.44
C ALA A 281 -25.67 -3.74 -5.97
N GLY A 282 -24.38 -3.64 -5.65
CA GLY A 282 -23.47 -2.62 -6.16
C GLY A 282 -23.39 -2.63 -7.69
N SER A 283 -23.38 -3.82 -8.31
CA SER A 283 -23.39 -3.95 -9.77
C SER A 283 -24.67 -3.36 -10.39
N ILE A 284 -25.83 -3.62 -9.79
CA ILE A 284 -27.12 -3.04 -10.24
C ILE A 284 -27.12 -1.52 -10.04
N LEU A 285 -26.67 -1.04 -8.88
CA LEU A 285 -26.63 0.40 -8.58
C LEU A 285 -25.72 1.15 -9.55
N MET A 286 -24.54 0.61 -9.85
CA MET A 286 -23.63 1.19 -10.85
C MET A 286 -24.21 1.15 -12.26
N ALA A 287 -24.79 0.01 -12.67
CA ALA A 287 -25.34 -0.14 -14.02
C ALA A 287 -26.50 0.84 -14.31
N ASN A 288 -27.28 1.20 -13.29
CA ASN A 288 -28.41 2.12 -13.42
C ASN A 288 -28.09 3.56 -12.94
N GLY A 289 -26.88 3.82 -12.44
CA GLY A 289 -26.51 5.11 -11.84
C GLY A 289 -27.30 5.45 -10.57
N TRP A 290 -27.87 4.47 -9.88
CA TRP A 290 -28.73 4.68 -8.71
C TRP A 290 -27.92 4.93 -7.44
N LYS A 291 -28.47 5.78 -6.57
CA LYS A 291 -27.94 6.03 -5.22
C LYS A 291 -28.76 5.28 -4.18
N ALA A 292 -28.13 4.43 -3.39
CA ALA A 292 -28.79 3.70 -2.30
C ALA A 292 -27.81 3.36 -1.16
N GLY A 293 -28.24 3.49 0.09
CA GLY A 293 -27.42 3.11 1.26
C GLY A 293 -26.06 3.81 1.34
N GLY A 294 -25.96 5.02 0.81
CA GLY A 294 -24.73 5.79 0.71
C GLY A 294 -23.85 5.49 -0.51
N PHE A 295 -24.17 4.45 -1.29
CA PHE A 295 -23.42 4.10 -2.49
C PHE A 295 -23.82 5.00 -3.68
N PRO A 296 -22.91 5.80 -4.26
CA PRO A 296 -23.22 6.72 -5.34
C PRO A 296 -23.02 6.05 -6.72
N GLY A 297 -23.97 5.23 -7.17
CA GLY A 297 -23.78 4.36 -8.35
C GLY A 297 -23.30 5.06 -9.62
N ALA A 298 -23.72 6.31 -9.86
CA ALA A 298 -23.33 7.08 -11.04
C ALA A 298 -21.85 7.55 -11.03
N THR A 299 -21.28 7.84 -9.85
CA THR A 299 -19.92 8.40 -9.73
C THR A 299 -18.93 7.41 -9.12
N TYR A 300 -19.40 6.30 -8.56
CA TYR A 300 -18.56 5.39 -7.78
C TYR A 300 -17.34 4.87 -8.54
N LYS A 301 -17.48 4.51 -9.83
CA LYS A 301 -16.33 4.06 -10.63
C LYS A 301 -15.29 5.16 -10.88
N GLN A 302 -15.74 6.40 -11.08
CA GLN A 302 -14.86 7.57 -11.20
C GLN A 302 -14.09 7.79 -9.91
N GLU A 303 -14.78 7.72 -8.77
CA GLU A 303 -14.17 7.82 -7.44
C GLU A 303 -13.19 6.67 -7.21
N VAL A 304 -13.48 5.44 -7.66
CA VAL A 304 -12.55 4.30 -7.57
C VAL A 304 -11.26 4.57 -8.33
N VAL A 305 -11.34 5.06 -9.58
CA VAL A 305 -10.18 5.43 -10.39
C VAL A 305 -9.37 6.53 -9.70
N ALA A 306 -10.04 7.59 -9.23
CA ALA A 306 -9.37 8.72 -8.57
C ALA A 306 -8.72 8.35 -7.22
N ASN A 307 -9.28 7.36 -6.51
CA ASN A 307 -8.79 6.91 -5.20
C ASN A 307 -7.85 5.70 -5.28
N THR A 308 -7.30 5.43 -6.47
CA THR A 308 -6.39 4.30 -6.70
C THR A 308 -4.95 4.65 -6.35
N ASP A 309 -4.33 3.80 -5.53
CA ASP A 309 -2.92 3.87 -5.12
C ASP A 309 -2.02 3.11 -6.12
N PHE A 310 -1.70 3.74 -7.25
CA PHE A 310 -0.85 3.15 -8.30
C PHE A 310 0.53 3.81 -8.44
N ARG A 311 0.79 4.92 -7.72
CA ARG A 311 2.09 5.62 -7.72
C ARG A 311 2.43 6.10 -6.32
N LYS A 312 3.63 5.76 -5.84
CA LYS A 312 4.08 6.06 -4.49
C LYS A 312 5.56 6.39 -4.46
N PHE A 313 5.98 7.12 -3.44
CA PHE A 313 7.39 7.39 -3.16
C PHE A 313 7.68 7.15 -1.68
N ASP A 314 8.58 6.23 -1.38
CA ASP A 314 9.01 5.86 -0.02
C ASP A 314 10.54 5.63 0.07
N GLU A 315 11.33 6.56 -0.46
CA GLU A 315 12.74 6.37 -0.87
C GLU A 315 12.93 5.41 -2.05
N THR A 316 11.87 4.74 -2.48
CA THR A 316 11.75 3.99 -3.73
C THR A 316 10.58 4.57 -4.51
N LEU A 317 10.77 4.84 -5.79
CA LEU A 317 9.66 5.16 -6.70
C LEU A 317 8.95 3.87 -7.06
N ARG A 318 7.66 3.77 -6.70
CA ARG A 318 6.82 2.60 -6.91
C ARG A 318 5.69 2.93 -7.85
N LEU A 319 5.54 2.17 -8.93
CA LEU A 319 4.51 2.40 -9.93
C LEU A 319 3.86 1.07 -10.31
N VAL A 320 2.55 1.08 -10.54
CA VAL A 320 1.86 0.05 -11.31
C VAL A 320 1.28 0.76 -12.53
N VAL A 321 1.74 0.39 -13.72
CA VAL A 321 1.33 1.07 -14.96
C VAL A 321 0.84 0.09 -16.02
N ASP A 322 -0.21 0.46 -16.74
CA ASP A 322 -0.68 -0.28 -17.91
C ASP A 322 -0.08 0.35 -19.18
N VAL A 323 0.72 -0.42 -19.91
CA VAL A 323 1.61 0.08 -20.96
C VAL A 323 1.59 -0.80 -22.21
N GLU A 324 1.83 -0.17 -23.35
CA GLU A 324 1.98 -0.87 -24.63
C GLU A 324 3.34 -1.57 -24.71
N PRO A 325 3.47 -2.65 -25.51
CA PRO A 325 4.74 -3.36 -25.67
C PRO A 325 5.92 -2.46 -26.08
N GLY A 326 5.68 -1.47 -26.95
CA GLY A 326 6.70 -0.51 -27.37
C GLY A 326 7.17 0.39 -26.22
N THR A 327 6.22 0.99 -25.50
CA THR A 327 6.49 1.80 -24.30
C THR A 327 7.19 0.99 -23.22
N LEU A 328 6.78 -0.26 -23.01
CA LEU A 328 7.40 -1.16 -22.05
C LEU A 328 8.88 -1.39 -22.35
N GLY A 329 9.22 -1.64 -23.63
CA GLY A 329 10.61 -1.79 -24.05
C GLY A 329 11.44 -0.52 -23.79
N ALA A 330 10.86 0.66 -24.02
CA ALA A 330 11.52 1.94 -23.72
C ALA A 330 11.72 2.17 -22.22
N ILE A 331 10.73 1.84 -21.38
CA ILE A 331 10.84 1.88 -19.92
C ILE A 331 11.94 0.93 -19.45
N GLU A 332 11.96 -0.29 -19.98
CA GLU A 332 12.98 -1.28 -19.62
C GLU A 332 14.39 -0.79 -19.99
N GLU A 333 14.57 -0.23 -21.18
CA GLU A 333 15.87 0.29 -21.61
C GLU A 333 16.31 1.49 -20.75
N LEU A 334 15.41 2.43 -20.44
CA LEU A 334 15.67 3.54 -19.51
C LEU A 334 16.20 3.04 -18.15
N LEU A 335 15.57 2.02 -17.59
CA LEU A 335 15.96 1.46 -16.30
C LEU A 335 17.26 0.65 -16.39
N ARG A 336 17.46 -0.12 -17.47
CA ARG A 336 18.72 -0.84 -17.74
C ARG A 336 19.88 0.13 -17.91
N ASP A 337 19.68 1.25 -18.61
CA ASP A 337 20.67 2.29 -18.78
C ASP A 337 21.08 2.92 -17.45
N GLY A 338 20.10 3.33 -16.64
CA GLY A 338 20.37 3.86 -15.30
C GLY A 338 21.11 2.85 -14.41
N GLN A 339 20.78 1.56 -14.53
CA GLN A 339 21.50 0.51 -13.81
C GLN A 339 22.94 0.34 -14.31
N ARG A 340 23.17 0.30 -15.62
CA ARG A 340 24.52 0.17 -16.22
C ARG A 340 25.43 1.33 -15.84
N GLN A 341 24.86 2.53 -15.71
CA GLN A 341 25.57 3.74 -15.27
C GLN A 341 25.84 3.76 -13.76
N GLY A 342 25.17 2.90 -12.99
CA GLY A 342 25.28 2.85 -11.54
C GLY A 342 24.43 3.90 -10.82
N ASP A 343 23.55 4.61 -11.54
CA ASP A 343 22.70 5.69 -11.02
C ASP A 343 21.52 5.17 -10.19
N LEU A 344 21.04 3.97 -10.51
CA LEU A 344 19.88 3.36 -9.87
C LEU A 344 19.95 1.84 -9.87
N VAL A 345 19.14 1.22 -9.03
CA VAL A 345 18.72 -0.18 -9.15
C VAL A 345 17.22 -0.21 -9.34
N TYR A 346 16.73 -1.28 -9.96
CA TYR A 346 15.30 -1.39 -10.23
C TYR A 346 14.79 -2.82 -10.16
N GLY A 347 13.48 -2.94 -10.01
CA GLY A 347 12.73 -4.17 -10.16
C GLY A 347 11.54 -3.94 -11.07
N MET A 348 11.26 -4.88 -11.95
CA MET A 348 10.12 -4.85 -12.85
C MET A 348 9.47 -6.24 -12.88
N HIS A 349 8.15 -6.27 -12.75
CA HIS A 349 7.37 -7.48 -12.95
C HIS A 349 6.17 -7.19 -13.85
N LEU A 350 5.92 -8.09 -14.79
CA LEU A 350 4.86 -7.96 -15.79
C LEU A 350 3.72 -8.91 -15.47
N SER A 351 2.50 -8.41 -15.61
CA SER A 351 1.28 -9.19 -15.46
C SER A 351 0.28 -8.82 -16.56
N SER A 352 -0.66 -9.73 -16.84
CA SER A 352 -1.75 -9.50 -17.81
C SER A 352 -2.91 -8.70 -17.22
N ALA A 353 -2.92 -8.52 -15.90
CA ALA A 353 -3.96 -7.82 -15.15
C ALA A 353 -3.37 -7.15 -13.90
N SER A 354 -4.11 -6.21 -13.33
CA SER A 354 -3.89 -5.69 -11.99
C SER A 354 -4.95 -6.20 -11.02
N LEU A 355 -4.62 -6.21 -9.74
CA LEU A 355 -5.52 -6.60 -8.66
C LEU A 355 -5.82 -5.40 -7.80
N MET A 356 -7.06 -5.32 -7.36
CA MET A 356 -7.51 -4.28 -6.45
C MET A 356 -7.90 -4.88 -5.11
N THR A 357 -7.43 -4.28 -4.02
CA THR A 357 -7.87 -4.59 -2.66
C THR A 357 -8.27 -3.29 -1.97
N CYS A 358 -9.44 -3.25 -1.36
CA CYS A 358 -10.09 -2.01 -0.95
C CYS A 358 -10.11 -1.83 0.57
N ALA A 359 -9.93 -0.59 1.01
CA ALA A 359 -10.19 -0.12 2.37
C ALA A 359 -11.31 0.93 2.33
N ILE A 360 -12.52 0.52 2.69
CA ILE A 360 -13.74 1.33 2.63
C ILE A 360 -14.08 1.86 4.02
N GLN A 361 -14.01 3.18 4.21
CA GLN A 361 -14.58 3.82 5.41
C GLN A 361 -16.01 4.31 5.15
N ALA A 362 -16.23 4.90 3.97
CA ALA A 362 -17.56 5.23 3.45
C ALA A 362 -17.54 5.10 1.91
N TYR A 363 -18.70 4.81 1.32
CA TYR A 363 -18.83 4.71 -0.13
C TYR A 363 -18.92 6.07 -0.82
N GLU A 364 -19.18 7.13 -0.07
CA GLU A 364 -19.12 8.53 -0.50
C GLU A 364 -17.67 9.03 -0.47
N GLY A 365 -16.84 8.52 -1.39
CA GLY A 365 -15.46 8.93 -1.62
C GLY A 365 -14.42 8.65 -0.52
N LYS A 366 -14.80 8.24 0.71
CA LYS A 366 -13.84 7.82 1.76
C LYS A 366 -13.46 6.34 1.62
N HIS A 367 -12.96 5.99 0.45
CA HIS A 367 -12.52 4.64 0.12
C HIS A 367 -11.20 4.67 -0.62
N VAL A 368 -10.26 3.82 -0.21
CA VAL A 368 -8.92 3.72 -0.78
C VAL A 368 -8.78 2.39 -1.50
N HIS A 369 -8.23 2.41 -2.71
CA HIS A 369 -8.06 1.22 -3.54
C HIS A 369 -6.60 0.95 -3.81
N PHE A 370 -6.08 -0.12 -3.23
CA PHE A 370 -4.70 -0.54 -3.43
C PHE A 370 -4.60 -1.36 -4.69
N VAL A 371 -3.68 -0.99 -5.58
CA VAL A 371 -3.44 -1.73 -6.81
C VAL A 371 -2.02 -2.28 -6.85
N ASP A 372 -1.93 -3.53 -7.30
CA ASP A 372 -0.69 -4.24 -7.58
C ASP A 372 -0.84 -5.08 -8.86
N GLY A 373 0.27 -5.46 -9.49
CA GLY A 373 0.26 -6.42 -10.59
C GLY A 373 -0.26 -7.79 -10.13
N ALA A 374 -1.02 -8.47 -11.00
CA ALA A 374 -1.36 -9.87 -10.76
C ALA A 374 -0.12 -10.77 -10.76
N ASP A 375 -0.28 -12.01 -10.28
CA ASP A 375 0.76 -13.06 -10.32
C ASP A 375 2.11 -12.72 -9.64
N GLY A 376 2.14 -11.65 -8.84
CA GLY A 376 3.21 -11.36 -7.88
C GLY A 376 3.68 -9.91 -7.79
N GLY A 377 3.29 -9.06 -8.73
CA GLY A 377 3.36 -7.60 -8.61
C GLY A 377 4.65 -7.05 -8.00
N TYR A 378 4.51 -6.15 -7.03
CA TYR A 378 5.63 -5.53 -6.30
C TYR A 378 6.56 -6.53 -5.63
N ALA A 379 6.06 -7.66 -5.11
CA ALA A 379 6.89 -8.62 -4.41
C ALA A 379 7.91 -9.31 -5.34
N LEU A 380 7.51 -9.63 -6.58
CA LEU A 380 8.42 -10.18 -7.59
C LEU A 380 9.33 -9.11 -8.19
N ALA A 381 8.84 -7.88 -8.40
CA ALA A 381 9.71 -6.76 -8.75
C ALA A 381 10.79 -6.55 -7.68
N ALA A 382 10.44 -6.63 -6.39
CA ALA A 382 11.38 -6.47 -5.28
C ALA A 382 12.46 -7.56 -5.26
N LYS A 383 12.17 -8.77 -5.77
CA LYS A 383 13.17 -9.85 -5.90
C LYS A 383 14.28 -9.43 -6.87
N GLN A 384 13.93 -8.87 -8.02
CA GLN A 384 14.91 -8.34 -8.99
C GLN A 384 15.71 -7.18 -8.40
N LEU A 385 15.05 -6.21 -7.78
CA LEU A 385 15.72 -5.05 -7.18
C LEU A 385 16.73 -5.48 -6.10
N LYS A 386 16.34 -6.39 -5.19
CA LYS A 386 17.21 -6.88 -4.12
C LYS A 386 18.42 -7.65 -4.65
N ALA A 387 18.27 -8.39 -5.75
CA ALA A 387 19.40 -9.08 -6.38
C ALA A 387 20.48 -8.09 -6.87
N GLN A 388 20.09 -6.87 -7.26
CA GLN A 388 21.02 -5.81 -7.68
C GLN A 388 21.69 -5.08 -6.51
N LEU A 389 21.05 -5.06 -5.33
CA LEU A 389 21.64 -4.46 -4.11
C LEU A 389 22.74 -5.33 -3.49
N GLY A 390 22.86 -6.60 -3.90
CA GLY A 390 23.77 -7.59 -3.30
C GLY A 390 23.22 -8.19 -2.00
N PRO A 391 23.83 -9.28 -1.48
CA PRO A 391 23.48 -9.82 -0.17
C PRO A 391 23.78 -8.78 0.93
N LYS A 392 22.82 -8.59 1.84
CA LYS A 392 22.99 -7.78 3.06
C LYS A 392 23.84 -8.51 4.09
#